data_AF-A0A0Q6RQT1-F1
#
_entry.id   AF-A0A0Q6RQT1-F1
#
_cell.length_a   1.000
_cell.length_b   1.000
_cell.length_c   1.000
_cell.angle_alpha   90.00
_cell.angle_beta   90.00
_cell.angle_gamma   90.00
#
_symmetry.space_group_name_H-M   'P 1'
#
loop_
_entity.id
_entity.type
_entity.pdbx_description
1 polymer ?
#
loop_
_entity_poly.entity_id
_entity_poly.type
_entity_poly.pdbx_seq_one_letter_code
_entity_poly.pdbx_strand_id
1 'polypeptide(L)'
;MSKEKLLTIGTLAALCLMAVFSLHAKAAGQEGMVVVRDPQTGKMRAPTPDELRDLRARAPASAGLAAPRAPSTVSRGDGSRGVRLGDKTMVYDVVTRGADGKLTSECVQGEAAVGHALDHNHGEKTHESR
;
A
#
# COMPACT_ATOMS: atom_id res chain seq x y z
N MET A 1 -54.27 0.76 -19.70
CA MET A 1 -52.82 0.53 -19.55
C MET A 1 -52.61 -0.46 -18.41
N SER A 2 -51.91 -1.55 -18.74
CA SER A 2 -51.96 -2.84 -18.03
C SER A 2 -51.39 -2.78 -16.61
N LYS A 3 -52.11 -3.40 -15.66
CA LYS A 3 -51.75 -3.59 -14.24
C LYS A 3 -50.36 -4.25 -14.06
N GLU A 4 -49.89 -4.95 -15.09
CA GLU A 4 -48.55 -5.53 -15.18
C GLU A 4 -47.44 -4.47 -15.17
N LYS A 5 -47.67 -3.28 -15.75
CA LYS A 5 -46.71 -2.16 -15.73
C LYS A 5 -46.59 -1.53 -14.34
N LEU A 6 -47.67 -1.54 -13.55
CA LEU A 6 -47.62 -1.07 -12.15
C LEU A 6 -46.90 -2.07 -11.23
N LEU A 7 -47.05 -3.38 -11.47
CA LEU A 7 -46.36 -4.40 -10.69
C LEU A 7 -44.84 -4.41 -10.94
N THR A 8 -44.40 -4.19 -12.19
CA THR A 8 -42.96 -4.16 -12.54
C THR A 8 -42.24 -2.91 -12.03
N ILE A 9 -42.94 -1.77 -11.94
CA ILE A 9 -42.34 -0.54 -11.39
C ILE A 9 -42.17 -0.65 -9.86
N GLY A 10 -43.12 -1.28 -9.17
CA GLY A 10 -43.05 -1.50 -7.72
C GLY A 10 -41.89 -2.40 -7.29
N THR A 11 -41.62 -3.47 -8.04
CA THR A 11 -40.50 -4.39 -7.73
C THR A 11 -39.14 -3.76 -8.00
N LEU A 12 -39.02 -2.92 -9.04
CA LEU A 12 -37.78 -2.20 -9.33
C LEU A 12 -37.44 -1.17 -8.24
N ALA A 13 -38.44 -0.44 -7.74
CA ALA A 13 -38.24 0.55 -6.67
C ALA A 13 -37.83 -0.10 -5.34
N ALA A 14 -38.39 -1.26 -5.00
CA ALA A 14 -38.01 -2.03 -3.81
C ALA A 14 -36.57 -2.55 -3.89
N LEU A 15 -36.12 -2.98 -5.09
CA LEU A 15 -34.75 -3.42 -5.31
C LEU A 15 -33.74 -2.26 -5.16
N CYS A 16 -34.09 -1.07 -5.67
CA CYS A 16 -33.25 0.12 -5.56
C CYS A 16 -33.10 0.63 -4.12
N LEU A 17 -34.14 0.54 -3.29
CA LEU A 17 -34.08 0.95 -1.89
C LEU A 17 -33.20 0.02 -1.02
N MET A 18 -33.15 -1.28 -1.33
CA MET A 18 -32.29 -2.24 -0.61
C MET A 18 -30.80 -2.08 -0.93
N ALA A 19 -30.45 -1.61 -2.15
CA ALA A 19 -29.06 -1.43 -2.55
C ALA A 19 -28.35 -0.25 -1.84
N VAL A 20 -29.10 0.76 -1.37
CA VAL A 20 -28.53 1.94 -0.70
C VAL A 20 -28.08 1.64 0.73
N PHE A 21 -28.69 0.66 1.40
CA PHE A 21 -28.30 0.24 2.75
C PHE A 21 -26.99 -0.55 2.79
N SER A 22 -26.62 -1.24 1.71
CA SER A 22 -25.40 -2.06 1.65
C SER A 22 -24.11 -1.26 1.47
N LEU A 23 -24.18 0.05 1.16
CA LEU A 23 -23.01 0.88 0.88
C LEU A 23 -22.35 1.52 2.11
N HIS A 24 -22.93 1.35 3.31
CA HIS A 24 -22.48 2.02 4.53
C HIS A 24 -21.66 1.14 5.49
N ALA A 25 -21.13 0.02 5.03
CA ALA A 25 -20.09 -0.69 5.76
C ALA A 25 -18.77 0.12 5.68
N LYS A 26 -18.69 1.23 6.42
CA LYS A 26 -17.40 1.78 6.81
C LYS A 26 -16.71 0.69 7.61
N ALA A 27 -15.54 0.26 7.14
CA ALA A 27 -14.65 -0.62 7.90
C ALA A 27 -14.20 0.11 9.17
N ALA A 28 -15.06 0.13 10.18
CA ALA A 28 -14.72 0.59 11.51
C ALA A 28 -13.72 -0.42 12.10
N GLY A 29 -12.53 0.05 12.45
CA GLY A 29 -11.61 -0.73 13.27
C GLY A 29 -10.73 -1.75 12.53
N GLN A 30 -10.27 -1.45 11.32
CA GLN A 30 -9.04 -2.09 10.82
C GLN A 30 -7.82 -1.45 11.53
N GLU A 31 -7.79 -1.48 12.87
CA GLU A 31 -6.57 -1.14 13.61
C GLU A 31 -5.55 -2.25 13.37
N GLY A 32 -4.41 -1.90 12.77
CA GLY A 32 -3.30 -2.83 12.59
C GLY A 32 -2.73 -3.29 13.94
N MET A 33 -2.01 -4.41 13.93
CA MET A 33 -1.30 -4.89 15.13
C MET A 33 -0.25 -3.86 15.58
N VAL A 34 -0.36 -3.37 16.82
CA VAL A 34 0.59 -2.42 17.40
C VAL A 34 1.71 -3.20 18.11
N VAL A 35 2.95 -2.96 17.70
CA VAL A 35 4.15 -3.52 18.31
C VAL A 35 5.13 -2.40 18.66
N VAL A 36 5.81 -2.52 19.78
CA VAL A 36 6.80 -1.55 20.26
C VAL A 36 8.16 -2.22 20.31
N ARG A 37 9.20 -1.46 19.95
CA ARG A 37 10.59 -1.90 20.13
C ARG A 37 11.03 -1.64 21.55
N ASP A 38 11.46 -2.70 22.23
CA ASP A 38 11.96 -2.61 23.60
C ASP A 38 13.27 -1.80 23.66
N PRO A 39 13.40 -0.80 24.56
CA PRO A 39 14.58 0.07 24.58
C PRO A 39 15.84 -0.60 25.14
N GLN A 40 15.70 -1.66 25.96
CA GLN A 40 16.84 -2.35 26.56
C GLN A 40 17.37 -3.45 25.64
N THR A 41 16.47 -4.17 24.98
CA THR A 41 16.82 -5.38 24.19
C THR A 41 16.72 -5.18 22.69
N GLY A 42 16.04 -4.12 22.23
CA GLY A 42 15.79 -3.85 20.81
C GLY A 42 14.83 -4.83 20.13
N LYS A 43 14.24 -5.76 20.87
CA LYS A 43 13.29 -6.76 20.34
C LYS A 43 11.89 -6.16 20.20
N MET A 44 11.11 -6.71 19.26
CA MET A 44 9.71 -6.33 19.08
C MET A 44 8.86 -7.03 20.16
N ARG A 45 8.06 -6.26 20.89
CA ARG A 45 7.15 -6.76 21.93
C ARG A 45 5.78 -6.09 21.84
N ALA A 46 4.81 -6.65 22.55
CA ALA A 46 3.54 -5.97 22.78
C ALA A 46 3.75 -4.67 23.58
N PRO A 47 2.98 -3.59 23.27
CA PRO A 47 3.02 -2.36 24.05
C PRO A 47 2.47 -2.59 25.46
N THR A 48 2.98 -1.83 26.43
CA THR A 48 2.30 -1.72 27.73
C THR A 48 1.01 -0.90 27.57
N PRO A 49 0.06 -0.96 28.52
CA PRO A 49 -1.17 -0.18 28.46
C PRO A 49 -0.93 1.33 28.34
N ASP A 50 0.13 1.84 28.98
CA ASP A 50 0.45 3.27 28.98
C ASP A 50 1.06 3.69 27.64
N GLU A 51 2.01 2.89 27.12
CA GLU A 51 2.58 3.09 25.78
C GLU A 51 1.49 3.05 24.70
N LEU A 52 0.54 2.12 24.80
CA LEU A 52 -0.56 2.03 23.85
C LEU A 52 -1.46 3.26 23.88
N ARG A 53 -1.75 3.82 25.07
CA ARG A 53 -2.54 5.05 25.20
C ARG A 53 -1.80 6.24 24.58
N ASP A 54 -0.50 6.36 24.86
CA ASP A 54 0.33 7.43 24.30
C ASP A 54 0.46 7.32 22.78
N LEU A 55 0.64 6.11 22.25
CA LEU A 55 0.69 5.86 20.80
C LEU A 55 -0.62 6.22 20.13
N ARG A 56 -1.77 5.86 20.72
CA ARG A 56 -3.09 6.22 20.21
C ARG A 56 -3.34 7.72 20.26
N ALA A 57 -2.91 8.40 21.31
CA ALA A 57 -3.04 9.86 21.43
C ALA A 57 -2.20 10.61 20.38
N ARG A 58 -1.07 10.04 19.95
CA ARG A 58 -0.19 10.61 18.92
C ARG A 58 -0.55 10.18 17.51
N ALA A 59 -1.35 9.13 17.35
CA ALA A 59 -1.71 8.62 16.03
C ALA A 59 -2.62 9.64 15.31
N PRO A 60 -2.24 10.13 14.11
CA PRO A 60 -3.13 10.97 13.33
C PRO A 60 -4.40 10.18 12.96
N ALA A 61 -5.54 10.85 12.80
CA ALA A 61 -6.80 10.23 12.35
C ALA A 61 -6.67 9.52 10.97
N SER A 62 -5.60 9.80 10.23
CA SER A 62 -5.20 9.16 8.97
C SER A 62 -4.15 8.06 9.13
N ALA A 63 -3.93 7.53 10.35
CA ALA A 63 -2.97 6.45 10.60
C ALA A 63 -3.42 5.09 10.04
N GLY A 64 -4.65 4.99 9.55
CA GLY A 64 -5.00 3.93 8.59
C GLY A 64 -4.24 4.21 7.30
N LEU A 65 -3.36 3.27 6.91
CA LEU A 65 -2.57 3.27 5.66
C LEU A 65 -3.16 4.24 4.63
N ALA A 66 -2.62 5.45 4.58
CA ALA A 66 -3.09 6.46 3.64
C ALA A 66 -3.01 5.82 2.24
N ALA A 67 -4.16 5.70 1.57
CA ALA A 67 -4.20 5.14 0.23
C ALA A 67 -3.15 5.88 -0.62
N PRO A 68 -2.31 5.15 -1.39
CA PRO A 68 -1.30 5.79 -2.22
C PRO A 68 -1.94 6.91 -3.03
N ARG A 69 -1.40 8.13 -2.93
CA ARG A 69 -1.94 9.29 -3.64
C ARG A 69 -1.98 8.95 -5.13
N ALA A 70 -3.18 8.93 -5.71
CA ALA A 70 -3.36 8.67 -7.13
C ALA A 70 -2.50 9.64 -7.95
N PRO A 71 -1.81 9.15 -9.00
CA PRO A 71 -0.90 10.00 -9.76
C PRO A 71 -1.69 11.07 -10.52
N SER A 72 -1.10 12.26 -10.65
CA SER A 72 -1.79 13.41 -11.26
C SER A 72 -2.01 13.17 -12.75
N THR A 73 -3.27 13.23 -13.19
CA THR A 73 -3.61 13.19 -14.61
C THR A 73 -3.40 14.56 -15.25
N VAL A 74 -2.89 14.58 -16.47
CA VAL A 74 -2.68 15.77 -17.29
C VAL A 74 -3.60 15.65 -18.51
N SER A 75 -4.47 16.64 -18.72
CA SER A 75 -5.30 16.72 -19.92
C SER A 75 -4.70 17.75 -20.88
N ARG A 76 -4.63 17.41 -22.16
CA ARG A 76 -4.09 18.29 -23.21
C ARG A 76 -5.24 18.85 -24.06
N GLY A 77 -5.00 19.97 -24.74
CA GLY A 77 -6.00 20.66 -25.56
C GLY A 77 -6.54 19.85 -26.75
N ASP A 78 -5.84 18.78 -27.14
CA ASP A 78 -6.25 17.82 -28.17
C ASP A 78 -7.14 16.69 -27.63
N GLY A 79 -7.51 16.74 -26.35
CA GLY A 79 -8.34 15.73 -25.70
C GLY A 79 -7.57 14.50 -25.19
N SER A 80 -6.25 14.43 -25.43
CA SER A 80 -5.43 13.35 -24.87
C SER A 80 -5.26 13.49 -23.34
N ARG A 81 -5.16 12.34 -22.66
CA ARG A 81 -4.97 12.26 -21.20
C ARG A 81 -3.70 11.47 -20.91
N GLY A 82 -2.82 12.03 -20.09
CA GLY A 82 -1.59 11.40 -19.62
C GLY A 82 -1.50 11.40 -18.11
N VAL A 83 -0.48 10.73 -17.58
CA VAL A 83 -0.14 10.74 -16.16
C VAL A 83 1.30 11.18 -16.04
N ARG A 84 1.59 12.07 -15.09
CA ARG A 84 2.98 12.41 -14.79
C ARG A 84 3.57 11.36 -13.86
N LEU A 85 4.45 10.53 -14.42
CA LEU A 85 5.26 9.58 -13.68
C LEU A 85 6.44 10.33 -13.07
N GLY A 86 6.72 10.08 -11.79
CA GLY A 86 7.89 10.61 -11.08
C GLY A 86 8.89 9.49 -10.79
N ASP A 87 9.98 9.80 -10.09
CA ASP A 87 11.07 8.84 -9.88
C ASP A 87 10.64 7.59 -9.10
N LYS A 88 9.61 7.73 -8.25
CA LYS A 88 8.99 6.60 -7.53
C LYS A 88 8.35 5.56 -8.45
N THR A 89 7.93 5.97 -9.64
CA THR A 89 7.35 5.09 -10.67
C THR A 89 8.38 4.57 -11.66
N MET A 90 9.66 4.94 -11.54
CA MET A 90 10.74 4.41 -12.37
C MET A 90 11.25 3.07 -11.83
N VAL A 91 11.47 2.11 -12.73
CA VAL A 91 12.15 0.84 -12.44
C VAL A 91 13.62 1.02 -12.79
N TYR A 92 14.50 0.55 -11.91
CA TYR A 92 15.94 0.54 -12.09
C TYR A 92 16.41 -0.91 -12.19
N ASP A 93 17.30 -1.21 -13.14
CA ASP A 93 18.04 -2.48 -13.17
C ASP A 93 19.38 -2.28 -12.46
N VAL A 94 19.54 -2.91 -11.30
CA VAL A 94 20.75 -2.84 -10.48
C VAL A 94 21.64 -4.01 -10.83
N VAL A 95 22.75 -3.73 -11.50
CA VAL A 95 23.75 -4.75 -11.84
C VAL A 95 24.89 -4.72 -10.83
N THR A 96 25.11 -5.84 -10.15
CA THR A 96 26.20 -6.01 -9.19
C THR A 96 27.25 -6.98 -9.72
N ARG A 97 28.52 -6.70 -9.44
CA ARG A 97 29.64 -7.61 -9.73
C ARG A 97 30.08 -8.33 -8.46
N GLY A 98 30.02 -9.66 -8.47
CA GLY A 98 30.54 -10.51 -7.40
C GLY A 98 32.06 -10.57 -7.38
N ALA A 99 32.63 -11.05 -6.26
CA ALA A 99 34.08 -11.24 -6.12
C ALA A 99 34.66 -12.27 -7.11
N ASP A 100 33.82 -13.18 -7.63
CA ASP A 100 34.16 -14.13 -8.70
C ASP A 100 34.09 -13.50 -10.11
N GLY A 101 33.80 -12.21 -10.20
CA GLY A 101 33.68 -11.46 -11.44
C GLY A 101 32.34 -11.60 -12.17
N LYS A 102 31.42 -12.46 -11.69
CA LYS A 102 30.09 -12.63 -12.30
C LYS A 102 29.21 -11.42 -12.05
N LEU A 103 28.25 -11.22 -12.95
CA LEU A 103 27.25 -10.17 -12.85
C LEU A 103 25.90 -10.76 -12.43
N THR A 104 25.27 -10.11 -11.47
CA THR A 104 23.87 -10.33 -11.09
C THR A 104 23.06 -9.05 -11.35
N SER A 105 21.78 -9.19 -11.69
CA SER A 105 20.89 -8.08 -12.04
C SER A 105 19.59 -8.18 -11.26
N GLU A 106 19.11 -7.07 -10.72
CA GLU A 106 17.83 -7.00 -10.01
C GLU A 106 17.05 -5.74 -10.40
N CYS A 107 15.78 -5.92 -10.78
CA CYS A 107 14.89 -4.80 -11.05
C CYS A 107 14.25 -4.29 -9.75
N VAL A 108 14.53 -3.03 -9.39
CA VAL A 108 13.98 -2.38 -8.19
C VAL A 108 13.16 -1.16 -8.55
N GLN A 109 12.12 -0.89 -7.76
CA GLN A 109 11.18 0.21 -7.99
C GLN A 109 11.56 1.45 -7.17
N GLY A 110 11.88 2.55 -7.86
CA GLY A 110 12.22 3.83 -7.25
C GLY A 110 13.67 3.91 -6.75
N GLU A 111 14.20 5.14 -6.72
CA GLU A 111 15.61 5.41 -6.40
C GLU A 111 16.01 4.95 -4.99
N ALA A 112 15.14 5.08 -4.00
CA ALA A 112 15.43 4.64 -2.64
C ALA A 112 15.70 3.12 -2.56
N ALA A 113 15.03 2.32 -3.39
CA ALA A 113 15.25 0.87 -3.44
C ALA A 113 16.62 0.51 -4.04
N VAL A 114 17.18 1.38 -4.88
CA VAL A 114 18.54 1.22 -5.43
C VAL A 114 19.58 1.25 -4.30
N GLY A 115 19.49 2.22 -3.39
CA GLY A 115 20.41 2.31 -2.24
C GLY A 115 20.39 1.04 -1.39
N HIS A 116 19.19 0.54 -1.07
CA HIS A 116 19.03 -0.71 -0.33
C HIS A 116 19.59 -1.93 -1.07
N ALA A 117 19.40 -2.01 -2.39
CA ALA A 117 19.94 -3.10 -3.20
C ALA A 117 21.48 -3.08 -3.25
N LEU A 118 22.08 -1.89 -3.30
CA LEU A 118 23.55 -1.74 -3.28
C LEU A 118 24.15 -2.13 -1.92
N ASP A 119 23.48 -1.79 -0.82
CA ASP A 119 23.94 -2.10 0.54
C ASP A 119 23.81 -3.59 0.88
N HIS A 120 22.76 -4.27 0.42
CA HIS A 120 22.53 -5.70 0.69
C HIS A 120 23.56 -6.60 0.00
N ASN A 121 23.94 -6.28 -1.24
CA ASN A 121 24.86 -7.11 -2.02
C ASN A 121 26.33 -7.03 -1.56
N HIS A 122 26.69 -6.09 -0.68
CA HIS A 122 28.02 -6.04 -0.07
C HIS A 122 28.23 -7.13 1.02
N GLY A 123 27.19 -7.89 1.37
CA GLY A 123 27.18 -8.80 2.51
C GLY A 123 27.17 -10.30 2.22
N GLU A 124 27.08 -10.77 0.96
CA GLU A 124 26.97 -12.21 0.68
C GLU A 124 28.33 -12.92 0.84
N LYS A 125 28.67 -13.20 2.10
CA LYS A 125 29.68 -14.18 2.49
C LYS A 125 29.10 -15.58 2.35
N THR A 126 29.72 -16.38 1.48
CA THR A 126 29.99 -17.82 1.63
C THR A 126 28.89 -18.67 2.27
N HIS A 127 28.18 -19.47 1.48
CA HIS A 127 27.58 -20.71 1.98
C HIS A 127 27.74 -21.88 0.98
N GLU A 128 28.75 -22.68 1.28
CA GLU A 128 28.77 -24.15 1.32
C GLU A 128 28.50 -24.96 0.03
N SER A 129 29.60 -25.51 -0.48
CA SER A 129 29.68 -26.76 -1.24
C SER A 129 29.05 -27.92 -0.45
N ARG A 130 28.12 -28.65 -1.07
CA ARG A 130 27.87 -30.06 -0.77
C ARG A 130 27.63 -30.84 -2.06
#